data_AF-A0A1E7FIZ7-F1
#
_entry.id   AF-A0A1E7FIZ7-F1
#
_cell.length_a   1.000
_cell.length_b   1.000
_cell.length_c   1.000
_cell.angle_alpha   90.00
_cell.angle_beta   90.00
_cell.angle_gamma   90.00
#
_symmetry.space_group_name_H-M   'P 1'
#
loop_
_entity.id
_entity.type
_entity.pdbx_description
1 polymer ?
#
loop_
_entity_poly.entity_id
_entity_poly.type
_entity_poly.pdbx_seq_one_letter_code
_entity_poly.pdbx_strand_id
1 'polypeptide(L)'
;MVTDSDGFPTSDFFQRGVHLIENGGVTETIFNNVVGIYLRGAETGCIPSMVNYANCYLSQYKPHLALPFLLEGAIRGHPDAVALLLCRCYANLPQFSLYFYWSNMVKNWAGIEEERYKQFFGGAKKMKNQFDNTCCICSEQQSDLVDLKTCNGCKLSFYCSKECQTIHWEERNHKNECNQLKILMKYHKPYANEIREQIMSGDDPKSIIPLQKLRNKLGLTRPRKEYEEYLDLKNLDNDLDTSTSTTNDDTINPHTLLIPRNNGTVYVGSWTETM
;
A
#
# COMPACT_ATOMS: atom_id res chain seq x y z
N MET A 1 24.28 -13.70 -2.86
CA MET A 1 23.23 -12.81 -2.32
C MET A 1 22.22 -13.69 -1.62
N VAL A 2 21.97 -13.46 -0.33
CA VAL A 2 20.95 -14.23 0.42
C VAL A 2 19.59 -13.66 0.04
N THR A 3 18.64 -14.50 -0.36
CA THR A 3 17.28 -14.09 -0.71
C THR A 3 16.28 -14.59 0.32
N ASP A 4 15.10 -13.97 0.35
CA ASP A 4 13.94 -14.54 1.05
C ASP A 4 13.32 -15.69 0.25
N SER A 5 12.18 -16.20 0.73
CA SER A 5 11.41 -17.25 0.04
C SER A 5 10.84 -16.84 -1.31
N ASP A 6 10.69 -15.53 -1.56
CA ASP A 6 10.18 -14.98 -2.82
C ASP A 6 11.30 -14.62 -3.83
N GLY A 7 12.56 -14.88 -3.45
CA GLY A 7 13.73 -14.60 -4.27
C GLY A 7 14.21 -13.14 -4.21
N PHE A 8 13.71 -12.33 -3.26
CA PHE A 8 14.16 -10.95 -3.09
C PHE A 8 15.42 -10.87 -2.24
N PRO A 9 16.39 -10.01 -2.61
CA PRO A 9 17.60 -9.80 -1.81
C PRO A 9 17.32 -9.37 -0.37
N THR A 10 18.00 -10.03 0.57
CA THR A 10 17.95 -9.70 2.00
C THR A 10 19.20 -8.93 2.41
N SER A 11 19.05 -8.03 3.38
CA SER A 11 20.17 -7.32 4.01
C SER A 11 20.64 -8.02 5.28
N ASP A 12 21.86 -7.73 5.73
CA ASP A 12 22.35 -8.18 7.03
C ASP A 12 21.46 -7.70 8.18
N PHE A 13 20.82 -6.54 8.03
CA PHE A 13 19.83 -6.05 9.00
C PHE A 13 18.61 -6.96 9.07
N PHE A 14 18.08 -7.40 7.93
CA PHE A 14 16.97 -8.36 7.91
C PHE A 14 17.35 -9.64 8.65
N GLN A 15 18.50 -10.24 8.31
CA GLN A 15 18.95 -11.49 8.91
C GLN A 15 19.14 -11.37 10.43
N ARG A 16 19.71 -10.25 10.89
CA ARG A 16 19.85 -9.96 12.33
C ARG A 16 18.50 -9.78 13.03
N GLY A 17 17.55 -9.13 12.38
CA GLY A 17 16.19 -8.97 12.92
C GLY A 17 15.49 -10.31 13.11
N VAL A 18 15.55 -11.18 12.09
CA VAL A 18 15.00 -12.55 12.16
C VAL A 18 15.67 -13.34 13.28
N HIS A 19 17.00 -13.34 13.34
CA HIS A 19 17.75 -14.05 14.37
C HIS A 19 17.40 -13.60 15.80
N LEU A 20 17.20 -12.30 16.02
CA LEU A 20 16.80 -11.77 17.32
C LEU A 20 15.38 -12.21 17.72
N ILE A 21 14.44 -12.29 16.78
CA ILE A 21 13.08 -12.78 17.04
C ILE A 21 13.12 -14.26 17.41
N GLU A 22 13.88 -15.07 16.67
CA GLU A 22 13.97 -16.52 16.87
C GLU A 22 14.62 -16.90 18.21
N ASN A 23 15.61 -16.12 18.66
CA ASN A 23 16.42 -16.47 19.84
C ASN A 23 16.13 -15.63 21.10
N GLY A 24 15.53 -14.45 20.96
CA GLY A 24 15.41 -13.49 22.05
C GLY A 24 14.14 -13.61 22.90
N GLY A 25 13.10 -14.28 22.41
CA GLY A 25 11.77 -14.19 23.00
C GLY A 25 11.13 -12.80 22.81
N VAL A 26 9.83 -12.67 23.12
CA VAL A 26 9.06 -11.44 22.86
C VAL A 26 9.08 -10.55 24.10
N THR A 27 10.06 -9.65 24.19
CA THR A 27 10.06 -8.54 25.16
C THR A 27 9.94 -7.20 24.44
N GLU A 28 9.44 -6.16 25.13
CA GLU A 28 9.30 -4.81 24.57
C GLU A 28 10.64 -4.22 24.10
N THR A 29 11.71 -4.43 24.88
CA THR A 29 13.07 -4.02 24.52
C THR A 29 13.54 -4.69 23.23
N ILE A 30 13.29 -6.00 23.09
CA ILE A 30 13.64 -6.74 21.87
C ILE A 30 12.84 -6.23 20.69
N PHE A 31 11.54 -5.98 20.87
CA PHE A 31 10.69 -5.42 19.83
C PHE A 31 11.22 -4.08 19.31
N ASN A 32 11.54 -3.13 20.20
CA ASN A 32 12.09 -1.83 19.81
C ASN A 32 13.44 -1.96 19.08
N ASN A 33 14.30 -2.86 19.53
CA ASN A 33 15.57 -3.15 18.87
C ASN A 33 15.35 -3.73 17.47
N VAL A 34 14.43 -4.67 17.31
CA VAL A 34 14.07 -5.30 16.04
C VAL A 34 13.49 -4.28 15.07
N VAL A 35 12.58 -3.41 15.52
CA VAL A 35 12.01 -2.32 14.69
C VAL A 35 13.12 -1.42 14.16
N GLY A 36 14.04 -0.98 15.02
CA GLY A 36 15.17 -0.13 14.60
C GLY A 36 16.17 -0.85 13.67
N ILE A 37 16.27 -2.18 13.76
CA ILE A 37 17.08 -2.99 12.83
C ILE A 37 16.40 -3.06 11.46
N TYR A 38 15.10 -3.38 11.41
CA TYR A 38 14.37 -3.42 10.15
C TYR A 38 14.27 -2.05 9.48
N LEU A 39 14.16 -0.97 10.24
CA LEU A 39 14.21 0.38 9.68
C LEU A 39 15.51 0.62 8.91
N ARG A 40 16.66 0.30 9.51
CA ARG A 40 17.96 0.44 8.83
C ARG A 40 18.06 -0.40 7.57
N GLY A 41 17.53 -1.63 7.60
CA GLY A 41 17.45 -2.46 6.38
C GLY A 41 16.51 -1.87 5.32
N ALA A 42 15.40 -1.28 5.73
CA ALA A 42 14.48 -0.60 4.81
C ALA A 42 15.13 0.62 4.16
N GLU A 43 15.90 1.40 4.91
CA GLU A 43 16.65 2.57 4.42
C GLU A 43 17.73 2.19 3.38
N THR A 44 18.32 1.00 3.48
CA THR A 44 19.23 0.47 2.44
C THR A 44 18.50 -0.12 1.24
N GLY A 45 17.16 -0.10 1.23
CA GLY A 45 16.35 -0.60 0.13
C GLY A 45 15.97 -2.09 0.24
N CYS A 46 16.23 -2.77 1.37
CA CYS A 46 15.85 -4.17 1.55
C CYS A 46 14.34 -4.33 1.75
N ILE A 47 13.65 -4.94 0.78
CA ILE A 47 12.19 -5.09 0.82
C ILE A 47 11.73 -6.00 1.96
N PRO A 48 12.36 -7.15 2.25
CA PRO A 48 12.02 -7.94 3.43
C PRO A 48 12.07 -7.13 4.74
N SER A 49 13.04 -6.22 4.87
CA SER A 49 13.09 -5.29 6.01
C SER A 49 11.93 -4.28 5.98
N MET A 50 11.55 -3.75 4.82
CA MET A 50 10.38 -2.85 4.68
C MET A 50 9.08 -3.54 5.12
N VAL A 51 8.87 -4.77 4.66
CA VAL A 51 7.68 -5.58 5.00
C VAL A 51 7.60 -5.83 6.50
N ASN A 52 8.72 -6.23 7.12
CA ASN A 52 8.76 -6.51 8.55
C ASN A 52 8.65 -5.24 9.41
N TYR A 53 9.33 -4.17 9.01
CA TYR A 53 9.18 -2.85 9.64
C TYR A 53 7.72 -2.39 9.60
N ALA A 54 7.07 -2.45 8.43
CA ALA A 54 5.67 -2.09 8.28
C ALA A 54 4.75 -2.95 9.17
N ASN A 55 4.99 -4.26 9.23
CA ASN A 55 4.22 -5.17 10.07
C ASN A 55 4.27 -4.80 11.56
N CYS A 56 5.42 -4.34 12.07
CA CYS A 56 5.57 -3.85 13.44
C CYS A 56 4.74 -2.59 13.73
N TYR A 57 4.47 -1.73 12.75
CA TYR A 57 3.60 -0.55 12.93
C TYR A 57 2.13 -0.89 12.77
N LEU A 58 1.81 -1.86 11.93
CA LEU A 58 0.45 -2.37 11.81
C LEU A 58 -0.05 -3.00 13.12
N SER A 59 0.82 -3.71 13.86
CA SER A 59 0.47 -4.24 15.19
C SER A 59 0.27 -3.16 16.25
N GLN A 60 0.71 -1.93 15.99
CA GLN A 60 0.54 -0.77 16.86
C GLN A 60 -0.58 0.18 16.37
N TYR A 61 -1.44 -0.26 15.44
CA TYR A 61 -2.52 0.55 14.87
C TYR A 61 -2.03 1.86 14.20
N LYS A 62 -0.81 1.85 13.64
CA LYS A 62 -0.21 2.98 12.91
C LYS A 62 -0.05 2.70 11.42
N PRO A 63 -1.14 2.45 10.67
CA PRO A 63 -1.05 2.02 9.28
C PRO A 63 -0.50 3.10 8.35
N HIS A 64 -0.62 4.39 8.70
CA HIS A 64 -0.04 5.51 7.94
C HIS A 64 1.50 5.48 7.89
N LEU A 65 2.15 4.93 8.92
CA LEU A 65 3.61 4.74 8.95
C LEU A 65 4.03 3.49 8.19
N ALA A 66 3.19 2.46 8.16
CA ALA A 66 3.41 1.23 7.39
C ALA A 66 3.22 1.45 5.88
N LEU A 67 2.20 2.24 5.50
CA LEU A 67 1.77 2.46 4.12
C LEU A 67 2.90 2.79 3.14
N PRO A 68 3.79 3.79 3.38
CA PRO A 68 4.82 4.12 2.41
C PRO A 68 5.82 2.98 2.16
N PHE A 69 6.15 2.19 3.18
CA PHE A 69 7.04 1.03 3.04
C PHE A 69 6.36 -0.14 2.32
N LEU A 70 5.07 -0.36 2.57
CA LEU A 70 4.29 -1.35 1.85
C LEU A 70 4.09 -0.97 0.38
N LEU A 71 3.83 0.31 0.09
CA LEU A 71 3.78 0.81 -1.28
C LEU A 71 5.14 0.68 -1.97
N GLU A 72 6.23 0.99 -1.28
CA GLU A 72 7.59 0.83 -1.79
C GLU A 72 7.92 -0.64 -2.12
N GLY A 73 7.56 -1.58 -1.25
CA GLY A 73 7.69 -3.02 -1.53
C GLY A 73 6.79 -3.47 -2.68
N ALA A 74 5.55 -2.96 -2.74
CA ALA A 74 4.57 -3.31 -3.75
C ALA A 74 4.97 -2.83 -5.16
N ILE A 75 5.46 -1.59 -5.32
CA ILE A 75 5.92 -1.08 -6.63
C ILE A 75 7.19 -1.79 -7.12
N ARG A 76 7.93 -2.44 -6.22
CA ARG A 76 9.10 -3.26 -6.54
C ARG A 76 8.77 -4.74 -6.77
N GLY A 77 7.49 -5.09 -6.65
CA GLY A 77 7.03 -6.43 -6.98
C GLY A 77 6.87 -7.38 -5.80
N HIS A 78 7.04 -6.98 -4.54
CA HIS A 78 7.06 -7.97 -3.46
C HIS A 78 5.64 -8.43 -3.05
N PRO A 79 5.33 -9.74 -3.08
CA PRO A 79 3.98 -10.24 -2.83
C PRO A 79 3.49 -9.96 -1.40
N ASP A 80 4.31 -10.20 -0.38
CA ASP A 80 3.90 -9.91 1.01
C ASP A 80 3.62 -8.42 1.26
N ALA A 81 4.37 -7.53 0.62
CA ALA A 81 4.11 -6.09 0.69
C ALA A 81 2.72 -5.75 0.13
N VAL A 82 2.35 -6.34 -1.01
CA VAL A 82 1.00 -6.18 -1.57
C VAL A 82 -0.06 -6.82 -0.68
N ALA A 83 0.20 -8.01 -0.15
CA ALA A 83 -0.75 -8.71 0.72
C ALA A 83 -1.08 -7.89 1.97
N LEU A 84 -0.06 -7.35 2.64
CA LEU A 84 -0.23 -6.46 3.78
C LEU A 84 -0.91 -5.14 3.39
N LEU A 85 -0.52 -4.54 2.25
CA LEU A 85 -1.15 -3.31 1.76
C LEU A 85 -2.67 -3.51 1.58
N LEU A 86 -3.07 -4.60 0.94
CA LEU A 86 -4.46 -4.92 0.70
C LEU A 86 -5.22 -5.25 1.99
N CYS A 87 -4.69 -6.13 2.83
CA CYS A 87 -5.39 -6.62 4.02
C CYS A 87 -5.39 -5.63 5.21
N ARG A 88 -4.39 -4.76 5.30
CA ARG A 88 -4.14 -3.96 6.52
C ARG A 88 -4.24 -2.46 6.28
N CYS A 89 -4.03 -1.99 5.05
CA CYS A 89 -4.23 -0.59 4.72
C CYS A 89 -5.56 -0.37 3.97
N TYR A 90 -5.92 -1.22 3.01
CA TYR A 90 -7.05 -0.96 2.11
C TYR A 90 -8.33 -1.74 2.42
N ALA A 91 -8.29 -2.78 3.25
CA ALA A 91 -9.46 -3.65 3.51
C ALA A 91 -10.70 -2.90 4.04
N ASN A 92 -10.49 -1.84 4.83
CA ASN A 92 -11.56 -1.05 5.45
C ASN A 92 -11.78 0.30 4.75
N LEU A 93 -11.09 0.55 3.64
CA LEU A 93 -11.26 1.77 2.90
C LEU A 93 -12.41 1.61 1.89
N PRO A 94 -13.25 2.64 1.70
CA PRO A 94 -14.27 2.63 0.64
C PRO A 94 -13.65 2.66 -0.78
N GLN A 95 -12.32 2.80 -0.87
CA GLN A 95 -11.53 2.90 -2.08
C GLN A 95 -11.16 1.51 -2.65
N PHE A 96 -12.11 0.88 -3.36
CA PHE A 96 -11.91 -0.45 -3.94
C PHE A 96 -10.99 -0.47 -5.18
N SER A 97 -10.73 0.66 -5.82
CA SER A 97 -10.01 0.69 -7.10
C SER A 97 -8.51 0.46 -6.92
N LEU A 98 -7.90 1.01 -5.86
CA LEU A 98 -6.52 0.67 -5.47
C LEU A 98 -6.42 -0.81 -5.10
N TYR A 99 -7.41 -1.34 -4.38
CA TYR A 99 -7.47 -2.76 -4.05
C TYR A 99 -7.40 -3.63 -5.32
N PHE A 100 -8.21 -3.30 -6.34
CA PHE A 100 -8.21 -4.02 -7.61
C PHE A 100 -6.92 -3.87 -8.40
N TYR A 101 -6.33 -2.67 -8.41
CA TYR A 101 -5.07 -2.44 -9.10
C TYR A 101 -3.99 -3.39 -8.58
N TRP A 102 -3.75 -3.38 -7.27
CA TRP A 102 -2.72 -4.20 -6.65
C TRP A 102 -3.03 -5.69 -6.74
N SER A 103 -4.28 -6.08 -6.54
CA SER A 103 -4.72 -7.48 -6.71
C SER A 103 -4.44 -8.02 -8.11
N ASN A 104 -4.55 -7.17 -9.14
CA ASN A 104 -4.27 -7.55 -10.52
C ASN A 104 -2.76 -7.55 -10.82
N MET A 105 -1.95 -6.70 -10.17
CA MET A 105 -0.50 -6.69 -10.37
C MET A 105 0.14 -8.00 -9.93
N VAL A 106 -0.19 -8.50 -8.73
CA VAL A 106 0.43 -9.72 -8.20
C VAL A 106 0.09 -10.96 -9.04
N LYS A 107 -1.13 -11.04 -9.59
CA LYS A 107 -1.53 -12.14 -10.48
C LYS A 107 -0.68 -12.28 -11.74
N ASN A 108 -0.04 -11.20 -12.16
CA ASN A 108 0.76 -11.17 -13.39
C ASN A 108 2.26 -11.40 -13.12
N TRP A 109 2.69 -11.47 -11.86
CA TRP A 109 4.08 -11.74 -11.54
C TRP A 109 4.36 -13.25 -11.63
N ALA A 110 5.39 -13.62 -12.39
CA ALA A 110 5.80 -15.00 -12.55
C ALA A 110 6.30 -15.59 -11.20
N GLY A 111 6.04 -16.87 -10.97
CA GLY A 111 6.52 -17.61 -9.79
C GLY A 111 5.65 -17.52 -8.53
N ILE A 112 4.53 -16.79 -8.55
CA ILE A 112 3.63 -16.66 -7.39
C ILE A 112 2.54 -17.75 -7.36
N GLU A 113 2.87 -18.95 -7.85
CA GLU A 113 1.97 -20.11 -7.81
C GLU A 113 1.94 -20.80 -6.44
N GLU A 114 2.71 -20.27 -5.48
CA GLU A 114 2.78 -20.82 -4.13
C GLU A 114 1.41 -20.87 -3.44
N GLU A 115 1.14 -22.00 -2.79
CA GLU A 115 -0.11 -22.28 -2.08
C GLU A 115 -0.47 -21.16 -1.10
N ARG A 116 0.53 -20.54 -0.46
CA ARG A 116 0.33 -19.47 0.54
C ARG A 116 -0.41 -18.25 -0.02
N TYR A 117 -0.33 -17.98 -1.32
CA TYR A 117 -1.03 -16.86 -1.94
C TYR A 117 -2.36 -17.25 -2.59
N LYS A 118 -2.69 -18.54 -2.71
CA LYS A 118 -3.94 -18.99 -3.33
C LYS A 118 -5.17 -18.52 -2.57
N GLN A 119 -5.14 -18.56 -1.24
CA GLN A 119 -6.24 -18.06 -0.41
C GLN A 119 -6.44 -16.55 -0.63
N PHE A 120 -5.34 -15.80 -0.67
CA PHE A 120 -5.35 -14.37 -0.91
C PHE A 120 -5.92 -14.00 -2.29
N PHE A 121 -5.47 -14.66 -3.36
CA PHE A 121 -5.99 -14.42 -4.71
C PHE A 121 -7.42 -14.93 -4.91
N GLY A 122 -7.81 -16.00 -4.20
CA GLY A 122 -9.18 -16.46 -4.16
C GLY A 122 -10.14 -15.38 -3.66
N GLY A 123 -9.77 -14.70 -2.55
CA GLY A 123 -10.51 -13.56 -2.01
C GLY A 123 -10.59 -12.39 -3.00
N ALA A 124 -9.48 -12.00 -3.60
CA ALA A 124 -9.44 -10.92 -4.59
C ALA A 124 -10.25 -11.24 -5.86
N LYS A 125 -10.25 -12.49 -6.33
CA LYS A 125 -11.08 -12.96 -7.45
C LYS A 125 -12.57 -12.91 -7.09
N LYS A 126 -12.94 -13.36 -5.90
CA LYS A 126 -14.32 -13.31 -5.41
C LYS A 126 -14.83 -11.87 -5.31
N MET A 127 -14.04 -10.97 -4.71
CA MET A 127 -14.37 -9.54 -4.66
C MET A 127 -14.49 -8.94 -6.05
N LYS A 128 -13.53 -9.21 -6.95
CA LYS A 128 -13.61 -8.73 -8.33
C LYS A 128 -14.93 -9.16 -8.99
N ASN A 129 -15.31 -10.43 -8.90
CA ASN A 129 -16.58 -10.89 -9.49
C ASN A 129 -17.82 -10.26 -8.84
N GLN A 130 -17.74 -9.84 -7.58
CA GLN A 130 -18.83 -9.18 -6.86
C GLN A 130 -18.99 -7.70 -7.26
N PHE A 131 -17.89 -7.04 -7.61
CA PHE A 131 -17.86 -5.61 -7.93
C PHE A 131 -17.70 -5.32 -9.44
N ASP A 132 -17.31 -6.31 -10.23
CA ASP A 132 -17.38 -6.25 -11.69
C ASP A 132 -18.86 -6.13 -12.06
N ASN A 133 -19.15 -5.13 -12.88
CA ASN A 133 -20.51 -4.87 -13.38
C ASN A 133 -21.52 -4.45 -12.29
N THR A 134 -21.08 -3.81 -11.21
CA THR A 134 -21.98 -3.18 -10.23
C THR A 134 -21.63 -1.72 -9.98
N CYS A 135 -22.65 -0.89 -9.74
CA CYS A 135 -22.47 0.52 -9.41
C CYS A 135 -21.79 0.66 -8.04
N CYS A 136 -20.68 1.41 -7.97
CA CYS A 136 -19.91 1.58 -6.72
C CYS A 136 -20.64 2.34 -5.60
N ILE A 137 -21.82 2.93 -5.89
CA ILE A 137 -22.63 3.66 -4.90
C ILE A 137 -23.90 2.90 -4.52
N CYS A 138 -24.75 2.58 -5.49
CA CYS A 138 -26.05 1.96 -5.21
C CYS A 138 -26.07 0.44 -5.40
N SER A 139 -24.96 -0.17 -5.83
CA SER A 139 -24.83 -1.62 -6.12
C SER A 139 -25.72 -2.15 -7.25
N GLU A 140 -26.37 -1.28 -8.04
CA GLU A 140 -27.13 -1.66 -9.23
C GLU A 140 -26.23 -2.45 -10.21
N GLN A 141 -26.74 -3.57 -10.73
CA GLN A 141 -25.97 -4.45 -11.61
C GLN A 141 -26.17 -4.06 -13.08
N GLN A 142 -25.14 -4.31 -13.91
CA GLN A 142 -25.29 -4.24 -15.36
C GLN A 142 -26.41 -5.19 -15.82
N SER A 143 -27.31 -4.69 -16.64
CA SER A 143 -28.39 -5.47 -17.26
C SER A 143 -28.80 -4.84 -18.59
N ASP A 144 -29.78 -5.42 -19.29
CA ASP A 144 -30.34 -4.81 -20.51
C ASP A 144 -31.00 -3.45 -20.25
N LEU A 145 -31.37 -3.16 -19.00
CA LEU A 145 -32.00 -1.90 -18.58
C LEU A 145 -31.01 -0.91 -17.97
N VAL A 146 -29.85 -1.38 -17.51
CA VAL A 146 -28.86 -0.59 -16.79
C VAL A 146 -27.50 -0.73 -17.48
N ASP A 147 -27.08 0.35 -18.12
CA ASP A 147 -25.76 0.44 -18.74
C ASP A 147 -24.78 1.22 -17.86
N LEU A 148 -23.85 0.49 -17.23
CA LEU A 148 -22.86 1.05 -16.33
C LEU A 148 -21.75 1.77 -17.11
N LYS A 149 -21.46 3.00 -16.68
CA LYS A 149 -20.35 3.81 -17.20
C LYS A 149 -19.13 3.67 -16.31
N THR A 150 -17.95 3.64 -16.92
CA THR A 150 -16.68 3.58 -16.18
C THR A 150 -16.14 4.96 -15.85
N CYS A 151 -15.42 5.09 -14.73
CA CYS A 151 -14.67 6.30 -14.40
C CYS A 151 -13.71 6.66 -15.54
N ASN A 152 -13.84 7.87 -16.10
CA ASN A 152 -12.99 8.29 -17.22
C ASN A 152 -11.51 8.42 -16.88
N GLY A 153 -11.16 8.55 -15.60
CA GLY A 153 -9.79 8.62 -15.14
C GLY A 153 -9.12 7.26 -14.99
N CYS A 154 -9.57 6.45 -14.04
CA CYS A 154 -8.93 5.17 -13.70
C CYS A 154 -9.48 3.96 -14.46
N LYS A 155 -10.71 4.05 -14.99
CA LYS A 155 -11.43 2.94 -15.65
C LYS A 155 -11.67 1.70 -14.76
N LEU A 156 -11.53 1.84 -13.44
CA LEU A 156 -11.69 0.75 -12.46
C LEU A 156 -13.00 0.80 -11.67
N SER A 157 -13.70 1.94 -11.66
CA SER A 157 -15.00 2.09 -10.99
C SER A 157 -16.13 2.19 -12.01
N PHE A 158 -17.30 1.67 -11.66
CA PHE A 158 -18.50 1.63 -12.51
C PHE A 158 -19.66 2.38 -11.84
N TYR A 159 -20.51 3.01 -12.66
CA TYR A 159 -21.63 3.84 -12.20
C TYR A 159 -22.85 3.67 -13.10
N CYS A 160 -24.03 3.56 -12.52
CA CYS A 160 -25.29 3.57 -13.29
C CYS A 160 -25.73 4.98 -13.70
N SER A 161 -25.19 6.03 -13.05
CA SER A 161 -25.59 7.41 -13.30
C SER A 161 -24.50 8.43 -12.95
N LYS A 162 -24.68 9.68 -13.43
CA LYS A 162 -23.77 10.79 -13.12
C LYS A 162 -23.85 11.19 -11.64
N GLU A 163 -25.01 11.05 -11.03
CA GLU A 163 -25.25 11.32 -9.62
C GLU A 163 -24.43 10.35 -8.76
N CYS A 164 -24.50 9.04 -9.04
CA CYS A 164 -23.65 8.04 -8.37
C CYS A 164 -22.16 8.32 -8.57
N GLN A 165 -21.75 8.74 -9.77
CA GLN A 165 -20.36 9.14 -10.00
C GLN A 165 -19.95 10.34 -9.15
N THR A 166 -20.81 11.35 -9.02
CA THR A 166 -20.55 12.58 -8.25
C THR A 166 -20.42 12.28 -6.75
N ILE A 167 -21.33 11.46 -6.20
CA ILE A 167 -21.26 11.00 -4.80
C ILE A 167 -19.94 10.26 -4.56
N HIS A 168 -19.56 9.32 -5.43
CA HIS A 168 -18.28 8.61 -5.27
C HIS A 168 -17.08 9.56 -5.36
N TRP A 169 -17.15 10.54 -6.27
CA TRP A 169 -16.09 11.50 -6.53
C TRP A 169 -15.84 12.46 -5.37
N GLU A 170 -16.90 13.06 -4.84
CA GLU A 170 -16.85 14.16 -3.87
C GLU A 170 -16.98 13.65 -2.43
N GLU A 171 -17.97 12.81 -2.15
CA GLU A 171 -18.30 12.39 -0.78
C GLU A 171 -17.48 11.18 -0.32
N ARG A 172 -17.03 10.33 -1.25
CA ARG A 172 -16.26 9.10 -0.94
C ARG A 172 -14.78 9.19 -1.33
N ASN A 173 -14.31 10.39 -1.69
CA ASN A 173 -12.91 10.69 -1.99
C ASN A 173 -12.30 9.91 -3.18
N HIS A 174 -13.10 9.41 -4.11
CA HIS A 174 -12.56 8.72 -5.29
C HIS A 174 -11.66 9.62 -6.13
N LYS A 175 -11.85 10.96 -6.10
CA LYS A 175 -10.96 11.91 -6.77
C LYS A 175 -9.48 11.67 -6.44
N ASN A 176 -9.16 11.52 -5.16
CA ASN A 176 -7.79 11.36 -4.70
C ASN A 176 -7.22 10.01 -5.08
N GLU A 177 -8.01 8.95 -4.86
CA GLU A 177 -7.71 7.58 -5.28
C GLU A 177 -7.44 7.49 -6.78
N CYS A 178 -8.33 8.08 -7.59
CA CYS A 178 -8.25 8.11 -9.05
C CYS A 178 -6.97 8.79 -9.53
N ASN A 179 -6.51 9.84 -8.85
CA ASN A 179 -5.24 10.50 -9.18
C ASN A 179 -4.03 9.62 -8.88
N GLN A 180 -4.04 8.88 -7.76
CA GLN A 180 -2.99 7.89 -7.49
C GLN A 180 -3.01 6.75 -8.51
N LEU A 181 -4.19 6.26 -8.89
CA LEU A 181 -4.34 5.24 -9.93
C LEU A 181 -3.82 5.70 -11.29
N LYS A 182 -4.05 6.96 -11.68
CA LYS A 182 -3.46 7.51 -12.90
C LYS A 182 -1.92 7.48 -12.86
N ILE A 183 -1.32 7.78 -11.71
CA ILE A 183 0.13 7.67 -11.51
C ILE A 183 0.57 6.21 -11.71
N LEU A 184 -0.08 5.27 -11.00
CA LEU A 184 0.25 3.85 -11.07
C LEU A 184 0.05 3.26 -12.48
N MET A 185 -1.04 3.59 -13.16
CA MET A 185 -1.30 3.12 -14.53
C MET A 185 -0.29 3.66 -15.54
N LYS A 186 0.19 4.91 -15.35
CA LYS A 186 1.13 5.56 -16.26
C LYS A 186 2.60 5.21 -15.98
N TYR A 187 2.97 5.06 -14.71
CA TYR A 187 4.37 4.98 -14.29
C TYR A 187 4.76 3.66 -13.60
N HIS A 188 3.80 2.85 -13.13
CA HIS A 188 4.08 1.52 -12.57
C HIS A 188 3.72 0.41 -13.55
N LYS A 189 2.44 0.35 -13.99
CA LYS A 189 1.92 -0.74 -14.83
C LYS A 189 2.79 -1.11 -16.04
N PRO A 190 3.30 -0.17 -16.86
CA PRO A 190 4.14 -0.53 -18.01
C PRO A 190 5.55 -1.01 -17.66
N TYR A 191 6.04 -0.72 -16.44
CA TYR A 191 7.42 -1.01 -16.01
C TYR A 191 7.48 -2.03 -14.86
N ALA A 192 6.34 -2.56 -14.40
CA ALA A 192 6.26 -3.36 -13.18
C ALA A 192 7.17 -4.61 -13.22
N ASN A 193 7.17 -5.33 -14.35
CA ASN A 193 8.02 -6.51 -14.53
C ASN A 193 9.50 -6.11 -14.62
N GLU A 194 9.83 -5.07 -15.39
CA GLU A 194 11.20 -4.56 -15.55
C GLU A 194 11.80 -4.12 -14.21
N ILE A 195 11.01 -3.40 -13.39
CA ILE A 195 11.42 -2.99 -12.04
C ILE A 195 11.65 -4.23 -11.16
N ARG A 196 10.70 -5.17 -11.15
CA ARG A 196 10.81 -6.38 -10.33
C ARG A 196 12.04 -7.21 -10.71
N GLU A 197 12.29 -7.42 -12.00
CA GLU A 197 13.43 -8.21 -12.50
C GLU A 197 14.78 -7.58 -12.11
N GLN A 198 14.94 -6.26 -12.26
CA GLN A 198 16.14 -5.55 -11.83
C GLN A 198 16.37 -5.69 -10.31
N ILE A 199 15.30 -5.55 -9.51
CA ILE A 199 15.37 -5.74 -8.05
C ILE A 199 15.76 -7.18 -7.68
N MET A 200 15.16 -8.19 -8.31
CA MET A 200 15.48 -9.60 -8.05
C MET A 200 16.92 -9.94 -8.47
N SER A 201 17.43 -9.28 -9.51
CA SER A 201 18.82 -9.41 -9.98
C SER A 201 19.84 -8.76 -9.02
N GLY A 202 19.35 -7.97 -8.05
CA GLY A 202 20.19 -7.28 -7.07
C GLY A 202 20.67 -5.90 -7.51
N ASP A 203 20.06 -5.32 -8.55
CA ASP A 203 20.37 -3.96 -8.97
C ASP A 203 20.02 -2.97 -7.85
N ASP A 204 20.85 -1.92 -7.69
CA ASP A 204 20.58 -0.87 -6.73
C ASP A 204 19.24 -0.20 -7.09
N PRO A 205 18.23 -0.17 -6.18
CA PRO A 205 16.98 0.50 -6.45
C PRO A 205 17.15 1.95 -6.91
N LYS A 206 18.24 2.63 -6.51
CA LYS A 206 18.57 4.01 -6.89
C LYS A 206 18.98 4.15 -8.36
N SER A 207 19.54 3.11 -8.99
CA SER A 207 19.88 3.12 -10.41
C SER A 207 18.71 2.82 -11.34
N ILE A 208 17.60 2.28 -10.82
CA ILE A 208 16.41 1.93 -11.61
C ILE A 208 15.59 3.19 -11.93
N ILE A 209 15.79 3.77 -13.12
CA ILE A 209 15.19 5.05 -13.52
C ILE A 209 13.65 5.05 -13.46
N PRO A 210 12.92 4.03 -13.99
CA PRO A 210 11.46 4.00 -13.89
C PRO A 210 10.96 4.01 -12.44
N LEU A 211 11.67 3.32 -11.54
CA LEU A 211 11.35 3.27 -10.11
C LEU A 211 11.54 4.63 -9.43
N GLN A 212 12.66 5.33 -9.69
CA GLN A 212 12.88 6.67 -9.13
C GLN A 212 11.78 7.65 -9.57
N LYS A 213 11.42 7.61 -10.85
CA LYS A 213 10.34 8.44 -11.38
C LYS A 213 9.00 8.14 -10.72
N LEU A 214 8.68 6.86 -10.51
CA LEU A 214 7.46 6.43 -9.85
C LEU A 214 7.41 6.89 -8.38
N ARG A 215 8.51 6.74 -7.63
CA ARG A 215 8.61 7.21 -6.24
C ARG A 215 8.31 8.69 -6.10
N ASN A 216 8.93 9.50 -6.96
CA ASN A 216 8.70 10.94 -6.99
C ASN A 216 7.23 11.28 -7.28
N LYS A 217 6.62 10.59 -8.25
CA LYS A 217 5.21 10.82 -8.60
C LYS A 217 4.23 10.38 -7.53
N LEU A 218 4.55 9.35 -6.75
CA LEU A 218 3.75 8.92 -5.60
C LEU A 218 4.01 9.73 -4.33
N GLY A 219 5.04 10.59 -4.30
CA GLY A 219 5.44 11.33 -3.11
C GLY A 219 6.08 10.45 -2.04
N LEU A 220 6.68 9.32 -2.43
CA LEU A 220 7.44 8.45 -1.52
C LEU A 220 8.78 9.07 -1.12
N THR A 221 9.31 9.95 -1.98
CA THR A 221 10.55 10.71 -1.82
C THR A 221 10.25 12.14 -1.37
N ARG A 222 9.36 12.31 -0.40
CA ARG A 222 9.09 13.63 0.17
C ARG A 222 10.10 13.89 1.30
N PRO A 223 10.54 15.15 1.51
CA PRO A 223 11.38 15.49 2.66
C PRO A 223 10.65 15.25 3.98
N ARG A 224 11.34 14.67 4.98
CA ARG A 224 10.85 14.42 6.35
C ARG A 224 10.03 15.57 6.93
N LYS A 225 10.61 16.78 6.84
CA LYS A 225 10.03 18.02 7.38
C LYS A 225 8.60 18.30 6.90
N GLU A 226 8.19 17.78 5.74
CA GLU A 226 6.85 18.01 5.19
C GLU A 226 5.77 17.09 5.75
N TYR A 227 6.14 16.12 6.58
CA TYR A 227 5.21 15.15 7.17
C TYR A 227 5.59 14.77 8.61
N GLU A 228 6.47 15.55 9.24
CA GLU A 228 6.93 15.32 10.61
C GLU A 228 5.77 15.31 11.62
N GLU A 229 4.77 16.14 11.39
CA GLU A 229 3.52 16.19 12.17
C GLU A 229 2.76 14.85 12.19
N TYR A 230 2.94 13.99 11.17
CA TYR A 230 2.27 12.68 11.10
C TYR A 230 3.07 11.56 11.76
N LEU A 231 4.28 11.82 12.27
CA LEU A 231 5.17 10.78 12.82
C LEU A 231 5.00 10.60 14.32
N ASP A 232 4.82 11.72 15.03
CA ASP A 232 4.77 11.81 16.48
C ASP A 232 3.34 11.93 16.99
N LEU A 233 2.38 11.21 16.38
CA LEU A 233 1.02 11.07 16.88
C LEU A 233 1.05 10.27 18.21
N LYS A 234 1.41 10.95 19.30
CA LYS A 234 1.58 10.42 20.65
C LYS A 234 0.25 10.11 21.33
N ASN A 235 -0.85 10.67 20.85
CA ASN A 235 -2.19 10.47 21.38
C ASN A 235 -3.09 10.00 20.25
N LEU A 236 -3.29 8.69 20.13
CA LEU A 236 -4.27 8.12 19.24
C LEU A 236 -5.34 7.47 20.11
N ASP A 237 -6.57 7.99 20.02
CA ASP A 237 -7.72 7.20 20.40
C ASP A 237 -7.81 6.00 19.46
N ASN A 238 -7.73 4.80 20.03
CA ASN A 238 -7.83 3.53 19.32
C ASN A 238 -9.28 3.20 18.93
N ASP A 239 -10.22 4.12 19.14
CA ASP A 239 -11.62 3.86 18.87
C ASP A 239 -11.87 3.85 17.37
N LEU A 240 -12.07 2.63 16.87
CA LEU A 240 -12.46 2.29 15.51
C LEU A 240 -13.89 2.73 15.17
N ASP A 241 -14.57 3.47 16.05
CA ASP A 241 -15.99 3.75 15.90
C ASP A 241 -16.21 4.91 14.93
N THR A 242 -16.51 4.54 13.68
CA THR A 242 -16.89 5.44 12.58
C THR A 242 -18.28 6.06 12.78
N SER A 243 -18.56 6.62 13.94
CA SER A 243 -19.76 7.43 14.14
C SER A 243 -19.53 8.60 15.10
N THR A 244 -19.41 9.80 14.51
CA THR A 244 -19.79 11.07 15.13
C THR A 244 -19.24 11.34 16.54
N SER A 245 -17.95 11.67 16.66
CA SER A 245 -17.45 12.41 17.83
C SER A 245 -17.17 13.86 17.46
N THR A 246 -18.03 14.75 17.96
CA THR A 246 -17.87 16.20 17.94
C THR A 246 -17.13 16.67 19.19
N THR A 247 -15.87 16.27 19.35
CA THR A 247 -14.99 16.84 20.37
C THR A 247 -13.84 17.58 19.69
N ASN A 248 -13.60 18.81 20.11
CA ASN A 248 -12.55 19.73 19.65
C ASN A 248 -11.14 19.25 20.04
N ASP A 249 -10.77 18.03 19.65
CA ASP A 249 -9.41 17.51 19.82
C ASP A 249 -8.79 17.35 18.43
N ASP A 250 -7.68 18.06 18.18
CA ASP A 250 -6.96 18.12 16.90
C ASP A 250 -6.27 16.78 16.53
N THR A 251 -6.77 15.65 17.03
CA THR A 251 -6.17 14.33 16.86
C THR A 251 -6.46 13.78 15.45
N ILE A 252 -5.42 13.70 14.64
CA ILE A 252 -5.49 13.17 13.27
C ILE A 252 -5.67 11.66 13.34
N ASN A 253 -6.80 11.15 12.81
CA ASN A 253 -7.01 9.71 12.67
C ASN A 253 -6.03 9.10 11.63
N PRO A 254 -5.16 8.14 12.01
CA PRO A 254 -4.22 7.44 11.15
C PRO A 254 -4.79 6.87 9.85
N HIS A 255 -6.03 6.41 9.88
CA HIS A 255 -6.67 5.80 8.72
C HIS A 255 -7.01 6.82 7.64
N THR A 256 -7.25 8.09 8.01
CA THR A 256 -7.50 9.16 7.03
C THR A 256 -6.27 9.44 6.18
N LEU A 257 -5.07 9.20 6.71
CA LEU A 257 -3.79 9.34 6.02
C LEU A 257 -3.50 8.19 5.03
N LEU A 258 -4.33 7.14 5.01
CA LEU A 258 -4.25 6.07 4.02
C LEU A 258 -4.87 6.47 2.68
N ILE A 259 -5.78 7.45 2.72
CA ILE A 259 -6.39 8.02 1.52
C ILE A 259 -5.33 8.89 0.85
N PRO A 260 -5.08 8.76 -0.47
CA PRO A 260 -4.13 9.62 -1.15
C PRO A 260 -4.51 11.11 -1.01
N ARG A 261 -3.53 11.98 -1.19
CA ARG A 261 -3.74 13.43 -1.33
C ARG A 261 -4.47 13.73 -2.63
N ASN A 262 -4.96 14.96 -2.77
CA ASN A 262 -5.66 15.42 -3.97
C ASN A 262 -4.85 15.28 -5.27
N ASN A 263 -3.52 15.25 -5.20
CA ASN A 263 -2.61 15.05 -6.32
C ASN A 263 -2.20 13.57 -6.52
N GLY A 264 -2.77 12.64 -5.75
CA GLY A 264 -2.48 11.21 -5.79
C GLY A 264 -1.23 10.78 -5.01
N THR A 265 -0.56 11.70 -4.30
CA THR A 265 0.62 11.38 -3.48
C THR A 265 0.24 10.91 -2.08
N VAL A 266 1.16 10.24 -1.40
CA VAL A 266 1.01 9.85 0.01
C VAL A 266 1.27 11.02 0.97
N TYR A 267 0.72 10.93 2.18
CA TYR A 267 0.99 11.87 3.26
C TYR A 267 2.39 11.70 3.85
N VAL A 268 2.82 10.46 4.08
CA VAL A 268 4.12 10.08 4.67
C VAL A 268 5.01 9.43 3.62
N GLY A 269 6.28 9.83 3.50
CA GLY A 269 7.26 9.24 2.59
C GLY A 269 7.90 7.94 3.11
N SER A 270 8.64 7.22 2.25
CA SER A 270 9.29 5.94 2.58
C SER A 270 10.74 6.07 3.09
N TRP A 271 11.19 7.26 3.47
CA TRP A 271 12.51 7.53 4.10
C TRP A 271 13.76 7.14 3.30
N THR A 272 13.60 6.57 2.10
CA THR A 272 14.71 6.09 1.26
C THR A 272 15.61 7.19 0.69
N GLU A 273 15.36 8.46 1.04
CA GLU A 273 16.12 9.64 0.59
C GLU A 273 17.29 10.05 1.49
N THR A 274 17.35 9.62 2.76
CA THR A 274 18.45 10.04 3.65
C THR A 274 19.73 9.26 3.34
N MET A 275 20.51 9.79 2.39
CA MET A 275 21.96 9.97 2.55
C MET A 275 22.28 11.46 2.46
#